data_AF-A0A7S4NML6-F1
#
_entry.id   AF-A0A7S4NML6-F1
#
_cell.length_a   1.000
_cell.length_b   1.000
_cell.length_c   1.000
_cell.angle_alpha   90.00
_cell.angle_beta   90.00
_cell.angle_gamma   90.00
#
_symmetry.space_group_name_H-M   'P 1'
#
loop_
_entity.id
_entity.type
_entity.pdbx_description
1 polymer ?
#
loop_
_entity_poly.entity_id
_entity_poly.type
_entity_poly.pdbx_seq_one_letter_code
_entity_poly.pdbx_strand_id
1 'polypeptide(L)'
;AMKEGRKLAVGEIYQEYEVSSQIVAELQEKGVEVTNMLPPRELAELYRTSKLVYFPMATIGGGDRSVLEARACGANVEVAPDNPKLLELLHVYPIPDHEHYAKQLLDGITDLLDKYGTRNTTNRPPMPDDETVVEQRMRELIRNTCRPGEYCPYKVTHNPDP
;
A
#
# COMPACT_ATOMS: atom_id res chain seq x y z
N ALA A 1 24.73 -9.25 13.92
CA ALA A 1 25.98 -8.47 13.78
C ALA A 1 25.62 -7.03 13.41
N MET A 2 26.35 -6.03 13.92
CA MET A 2 26.14 -4.63 13.53
C MET A 2 26.53 -4.45 12.07
N LYS A 3 25.61 -3.93 11.24
CA LYS A 3 25.88 -3.62 9.83
C LYS A 3 26.62 -2.29 9.73
N GLU A 4 27.65 -2.23 8.90
CA GLU A 4 28.46 -1.03 8.67
C GLU A 4 27.78 -0.05 7.70
N GLY A 5 28.18 1.23 7.79
CA GLY A 5 27.69 2.30 6.90
C GLY A 5 26.58 3.17 7.48
N ARG A 6 26.07 4.09 6.64
CA ARG A 6 24.94 4.97 6.98
C ARG A 6 23.67 4.11 7.13
N LYS A 7 22.93 4.33 8.21
CA LYS A 7 21.73 3.58 8.58
C LYS A 7 20.54 4.54 8.64
N LEU A 8 19.45 4.16 7.99
CA LEU A 8 18.20 4.92 7.96
C LEU A 8 17.04 3.99 8.28
N ALA A 9 16.19 4.38 9.22
CA ALA A 9 14.91 3.78 9.50
C ALA A 9 13.79 4.66 8.92
N VAL A 10 12.88 4.04 8.17
CA VAL A 10 11.71 4.69 7.56
C VAL A 10 10.46 4.01 8.06
N GLY A 11 9.51 4.79 8.55
CA GLY A 11 8.21 4.28 8.98
C GLY A 11 7.35 5.39 9.56
N GLU A 12 6.10 5.07 9.87
CA GLU A 12 5.18 6.01 10.53
C GLU A 12 5.72 6.39 11.92
N ILE A 13 5.88 7.69 12.15
CA ILE A 13 6.24 8.25 13.45
C ILE A 13 5.01 8.88 14.06
N TYR A 14 4.52 8.30 15.15
CA TYR A 14 3.32 8.79 15.83
C TYR A 14 3.70 9.66 17.03
N GLN A 15 3.66 10.98 16.86
CA GLN A 15 4.13 11.95 17.85
C GLN A 15 3.32 11.93 19.16
N GLU A 16 2.08 11.48 19.08
CA GLU A 16 1.15 11.38 20.20
C GLU A 16 1.43 10.19 21.14
N TYR A 17 2.26 9.23 20.73
CA TYR A 17 2.62 8.08 21.57
C TYR A 17 4.06 8.22 22.10
N GLU A 18 4.19 8.24 23.42
CA GLU A 18 5.49 8.31 24.10
C GLU A 18 6.46 7.21 23.63
N VAL A 19 5.94 6.00 23.43
CA VAL A 19 6.70 4.83 22.94
C VAL A 19 7.36 5.12 21.58
N SER A 20 6.68 5.85 20.68
CA SER A 20 7.25 6.21 19.37
C SER A 20 8.47 7.11 19.55
N SER A 21 8.39 8.11 20.43
CA SER A 21 9.50 9.02 20.72
C SER A 21 10.68 8.30 21.38
N GLN A 22 10.41 7.34 22.28
CA GLN A 22 11.44 6.52 22.91
C GLN A 22 12.19 5.66 21.88
N ILE A 23 11.48 5.02 20.94
CA ILE A 23 12.08 4.22 19.88
C ILE A 23 12.95 5.08 18.96
N VAL A 24 12.47 6.27 18.57
CA VAL A 24 13.24 7.21 17.75
C VAL A 24 14.54 7.61 18.44
N ALA A 25 14.47 7.97 19.73
CA ALA A 25 15.63 8.34 20.51
C ALA A 25 16.65 7.20 20.62
N GLU A 26 16.20 5.96 20.87
CA GLU A 26 17.06 4.79 20.95
C GLU A 26 17.76 4.49 19.62
N LEU A 27 17.06 4.62 18.50
CA LEU A 27 17.64 4.44 17.16
C LEU A 27 18.70 5.51 16.87
N GLN A 28 18.40 6.77 17.18
CA GLN A 28 19.32 7.89 16.97
C GLN A 28 20.58 7.79 17.84
N GLU A 29 20.45 7.38 19.10
CA GLU A 29 21.59 7.12 20.00
C GLU A 29 22.53 6.05 19.43
N LYS A 30 21.97 5.07 18.71
CA LYS A 30 22.73 4.00 18.00
C LYS A 30 23.23 4.43 16.61
N GLY A 31 23.13 5.70 16.27
CA GLY A 31 23.59 6.27 14.99
C GLY A 31 22.73 5.85 13.79
N VAL A 32 21.44 5.60 14.01
CA VAL A 32 20.46 5.36 12.94
C VAL A 32 19.67 6.63 12.71
N GLU A 33 19.70 7.15 11.48
CA GLU A 33 18.81 8.23 11.08
C GLU A 33 17.38 7.72 11.04
N VAL A 34 16.41 8.55 11.42
CA VAL A 34 15.00 8.18 11.43
C VAL A 34 14.21 9.23 10.66
N THR A 35 13.38 8.78 9.72
CA THR A 35 12.46 9.63 8.97
C THR A 35 11.06 9.06 9.00
N ASN A 36 10.07 9.95 8.89
CA ASN A 36 8.68 9.54 8.73
C ASN A 36 8.48 8.79 7.40
N MET A 37 7.32 8.18 7.24
CA MET A 37 6.93 7.46 6.03
C MET A 37 7.09 8.34 4.79
N LEU A 38 7.76 7.79 3.78
CA LEU A 38 8.02 8.48 2.52
C LEU A 38 6.91 8.21 1.50
N PRO A 39 6.64 9.15 0.57
CA PRO A 39 5.79 8.89 -0.58
C PRO A 39 6.30 7.68 -1.39
N PRO A 40 5.40 6.89 -2.03
CA PRO A 40 5.79 5.64 -2.70
C PRO A 40 6.94 5.79 -3.71
N ARG A 41 6.99 6.89 -4.46
CA ARG A 41 8.04 7.15 -5.45
C ARG A 41 9.42 7.36 -4.81
N GLU A 42 9.45 8.09 -3.69
CA GLU A 42 10.68 8.36 -2.94
C GLU A 42 11.15 7.10 -2.20
N LEU A 43 10.21 6.35 -1.62
CA LEU A 43 10.51 5.06 -0.98
C LEU A 43 11.10 4.06 -1.98
N ALA A 44 10.55 3.99 -3.20
CA ALA A 44 11.08 3.14 -4.26
C ALA A 44 12.50 3.55 -4.69
N GLU A 45 12.80 4.86 -4.74
CA GLU A 45 14.15 5.34 -5.01
C GLU A 45 15.11 4.99 -3.88
N LEU A 46 14.66 5.10 -2.64
CA LEU A 46 15.43 4.69 -1.49
C LEU A 46 15.76 3.19 -1.54
N TYR A 47 14.81 2.34 -1.92
CA TYR A 47 15.07 0.91 -2.12
C TYR A 47 16.12 0.66 -3.20
N ARG A 48 16.01 1.29 -4.37
CA ARG A 48 16.97 1.13 -5.49
C ARG A 48 18.39 1.55 -5.12
N THR A 49 18.53 2.57 -4.29
CA THR A 49 19.83 3.15 -3.91
C THR A 49 20.42 2.51 -2.65
N SER A 50 19.64 1.69 -1.93
CA SER A 50 20.09 1.02 -0.72
C SER A 50 20.94 -0.21 -1.02
N LYS A 51 22.09 -0.32 -0.36
CA LYS A 51 22.94 -1.52 -0.43
C LYS A 51 22.29 -2.75 0.22
N LEU A 52 21.42 -2.50 1.21
CA LEU A 52 20.71 -3.51 1.97
C LEU A 52 19.43 -2.89 2.53
N VAL A 53 18.31 -3.59 2.38
CA VAL A 53 17.05 -3.29 3.06
C VAL A 53 16.80 -4.40 4.07
N TYR A 54 16.78 -4.05 5.35
CA TYR A 54 16.63 -4.99 6.45
C TYR A 54 15.27 -4.84 7.12
N PHE A 55 14.56 -5.96 7.31
CA PHE A 55 13.28 -6.03 8.01
C PHE A 55 13.47 -6.70 9.38
N PRO A 56 13.64 -5.91 10.48
CA PRO A 56 13.97 -6.43 11.81
C PRO A 56 12.79 -7.00 12.60
N MET A 57 11.61 -7.11 11.98
CA MET A 57 10.36 -7.44 12.67
C MET A 57 10.20 -8.94 12.88
N ALA A 58 9.83 -9.32 14.11
CA ALA A 58 9.47 -10.68 14.47
C ALA A 58 8.11 -11.10 13.88
N THR A 59 7.67 -12.32 14.18
CA THR A 59 6.45 -12.95 13.61
C THR A 59 5.18 -12.10 13.71
N ILE A 60 5.00 -11.33 14.80
CA ILE A 60 3.83 -10.47 15.01
C ILE A 60 4.16 -9.08 14.48
N GLY A 61 3.91 -8.86 13.19
CA GLY A 61 4.17 -7.60 12.51
C GLY A 61 3.64 -7.55 11.08
N GLY A 62 3.54 -6.33 10.54
CA GLY A 62 3.28 -6.08 9.12
C GLY A 62 4.52 -6.35 8.25
N GLY A 63 4.66 -5.62 7.15
CA GLY A 63 5.89 -5.60 6.34
C GLY A 63 5.87 -6.47 5.08
N ASP A 64 4.83 -7.28 4.86
CA ASP A 64 4.67 -8.11 3.65
C ASP A 64 4.85 -7.27 2.39
N ARG A 65 4.06 -6.19 2.33
CA ARG A 65 4.07 -5.24 1.23
C ARG A 65 5.45 -4.61 1.06
N SER A 66 6.08 -4.17 2.13
CA SER A 66 7.40 -3.53 2.09
C SER A 66 8.50 -4.48 1.62
N VAL A 67 8.45 -5.76 2.01
CA VAL A 67 9.37 -6.79 1.51
C VAL A 67 9.19 -6.97 0.00
N LEU A 68 7.94 -7.12 -0.46
CA LEU A 68 7.65 -7.29 -1.89
C LEU A 68 8.02 -6.05 -2.71
N GLU A 69 7.75 -4.84 -2.21
CA GLU A 69 8.12 -3.57 -2.85
C GLU A 69 9.65 -3.42 -2.96
N ALA A 70 10.38 -3.70 -1.89
CA ALA A 70 11.85 -3.65 -1.90
C ALA A 70 12.43 -4.65 -2.91
N ARG A 71 11.92 -5.89 -2.92
CA ARG A 71 12.30 -6.92 -3.91
C ARG A 71 11.95 -6.50 -5.34
N ALA A 72 10.77 -5.94 -5.57
CA ALA A 72 10.34 -5.45 -6.88
C ALA A 72 11.22 -4.29 -7.39
N CYS A 73 11.77 -3.49 -6.47
CA CYS A 73 12.74 -2.45 -6.79
C CYS A 73 14.17 -2.98 -7.04
N GLY A 74 14.39 -4.30 -6.94
CA GLY A 74 15.72 -4.92 -7.12
C GLY A 74 16.66 -4.73 -5.93
N ALA A 75 16.15 -4.33 -4.75
CA ALA A 75 16.98 -4.16 -3.58
C ALA A 75 17.48 -5.52 -3.04
N ASN A 76 18.67 -5.53 -2.43
CA ASN A 76 19.11 -6.66 -1.63
C ASN A 76 18.35 -6.66 -0.30
N VAL A 77 17.53 -7.68 -0.06
CA VAL A 77 16.62 -7.75 1.09
C VAL A 77 17.07 -8.81 2.08
N GLU A 78 17.17 -8.43 3.35
CA GLU A 78 17.32 -9.35 4.48
C GLU A 78 16.12 -9.22 5.44
N VAL A 79 15.69 -10.33 6.00
CA VAL A 79 14.60 -10.42 6.98
C VAL A 79 15.15 -11.06 8.25
N ALA A 80 14.64 -10.65 9.41
CA ALA A 80 14.97 -11.29 10.67
C ALA A 80 14.66 -12.81 10.64
N PRO A 81 15.56 -13.68 11.16
CA PRO A 81 15.45 -15.13 11.01
C PRO A 81 14.25 -15.76 11.76
N ASP A 82 13.66 -15.02 12.70
CA ASP A 82 12.52 -15.42 13.52
C ASP A 82 11.16 -14.97 12.94
N ASN A 83 11.14 -14.57 11.66
CA ASN A 83 9.92 -14.24 10.93
C ASN A 83 9.70 -15.18 9.73
N PRO A 84 9.14 -16.39 9.95
CA PRO A 84 8.96 -17.39 8.90
C PRO A 84 8.09 -16.87 7.74
N LYS A 85 7.06 -16.07 8.06
CA LYS A 85 6.16 -15.44 7.10
C LYS A 85 6.91 -14.54 6.12
N LEU A 86 7.74 -13.62 6.61
CA LEU A 86 8.51 -12.72 5.73
C LEU A 86 9.66 -13.44 5.00
N LEU A 87 10.22 -14.50 5.60
CA LEU A 87 11.22 -15.34 4.95
C LEU A 87 10.64 -16.05 3.72
N GLU A 88 9.41 -16.55 3.79
CA GLU A 88 8.73 -17.15 2.63
C GLU A 88 8.59 -16.15 1.47
N LEU A 89 8.34 -14.87 1.77
CA LEU A 89 8.24 -13.81 0.75
C LEU A 89 9.54 -13.55 0.00
N LEU A 90 10.71 -13.98 0.50
CA LEU A 90 11.97 -13.88 -0.24
C LEU A 90 12.03 -14.84 -1.44
N HIS A 91 11.24 -15.91 -1.40
CA HIS A 91 11.24 -16.98 -2.40
C HIS A 91 10.09 -16.89 -3.40
N VAL A 92 9.10 -16.04 -3.16
CA VAL A 92 7.97 -15.85 -4.08
C VAL A 92 8.44 -15.28 -5.42
N TYR A 93 8.09 -15.97 -6.51
CA TYR A 93 8.32 -15.54 -7.89
C TYR A 93 7.19 -16.03 -8.82
N PRO A 94 6.67 -15.19 -9.75
CA PRO A 94 6.96 -13.76 -9.91
C PRO A 94 6.55 -12.96 -8.67
N ILE A 95 7.15 -11.77 -8.48
CA ILE A 95 6.76 -10.88 -7.37
C ILE A 95 5.35 -10.35 -7.67
N PRO A 96 4.35 -10.63 -6.82
CA PRO A 96 2.99 -10.18 -7.07
C PRO A 96 2.90 -8.66 -6.93
N ASP A 97 2.17 -8.03 -7.85
CA ASP A 97 1.81 -6.63 -7.80
C ASP A 97 0.33 -6.46 -7.37
N HIS A 98 -0.13 -5.21 -7.40
CA HIS A 98 -1.48 -4.87 -7.02
C HIS A 98 -2.54 -5.40 -8.01
N GLU A 99 -2.22 -5.55 -9.30
CA GLU A 99 -3.14 -6.12 -10.29
C GLU A 99 -3.31 -7.62 -10.05
N HIS A 100 -2.22 -8.33 -9.81
CA HIS A 100 -2.24 -9.74 -9.44
C HIS A 100 -3.08 -9.97 -8.18
N TYR A 101 -2.87 -9.15 -7.15
CA TYR A 101 -3.65 -9.21 -5.92
C TYR A 101 -5.15 -8.93 -6.15
N ALA A 102 -5.48 -7.88 -6.92
CA ALA A 102 -6.87 -7.55 -7.25
C ALA A 102 -7.56 -8.68 -8.02
N LYS A 103 -6.84 -9.32 -8.96
CA LYS A 103 -7.35 -10.47 -9.71
C LYS A 103 -7.63 -11.65 -8.79
N GLN A 104 -6.72 -12.02 -7.90
CA GLN A 104 -6.94 -13.12 -6.96
C GLN A 104 -8.14 -12.89 -6.04
N LEU A 105 -8.34 -11.66 -5.58
CA LEU A 105 -9.52 -11.29 -4.81
C LEU A 105 -10.81 -11.46 -5.63
N LEU A 106 -10.82 -10.97 -6.87
CA LEU A 106 -11.97 -11.09 -7.75
C LEU A 106 -12.31 -12.56 -8.04
N ASP A 107 -11.31 -13.37 -8.34
CA ASP A 107 -11.47 -14.81 -8.61
C ASP A 107 -12.08 -15.49 -7.37
N GLY A 108 -11.50 -15.28 -6.19
CA GLY A 108 -11.99 -15.90 -4.94
C GLY A 108 -13.40 -15.46 -4.54
N ILE A 109 -13.75 -14.18 -4.77
CA ILE A 109 -15.12 -13.68 -4.55
C ILE A 109 -16.08 -14.34 -5.55
N THR A 110 -15.73 -14.38 -6.82
CA THR A 110 -16.54 -15.02 -7.88
C THR A 110 -16.81 -16.49 -7.57
N ASP A 111 -15.78 -17.24 -7.18
CA ASP A 111 -15.88 -18.65 -6.81
C ASP A 111 -16.88 -18.88 -5.67
N LEU A 112 -16.86 -18.02 -4.64
CA LEU A 112 -17.81 -18.10 -3.54
C LEU A 112 -19.25 -17.78 -3.99
N LEU A 113 -19.44 -16.73 -4.80
CA LEU A 113 -20.77 -16.35 -5.29
C LEU A 113 -21.37 -17.44 -6.18
N ASP A 114 -20.55 -18.07 -7.02
CA ASP A 114 -20.97 -19.16 -7.89
C ASP A 114 -21.31 -20.42 -7.09
N LYS A 115 -20.54 -20.72 -6.05
CA LYS A 115 -20.79 -21.86 -5.16
C LYS A 115 -22.09 -21.73 -4.36
N TYR A 116 -22.42 -20.52 -3.88
CA TYR A 116 -23.57 -20.29 -3.00
C TYR A 116 -24.79 -19.68 -3.70
N GLY A 117 -24.72 -19.46 -5.02
CA GLY A 117 -25.86 -18.99 -5.82
C GLY A 117 -26.29 -17.55 -5.51
N THR A 118 -25.41 -16.74 -4.90
CA THR A 118 -25.69 -15.36 -4.47
C THR A 118 -25.15 -14.33 -5.46
N ARG A 119 -25.23 -14.60 -6.77
CA ARG A 119 -24.99 -13.55 -7.78
C ARG A 119 -26.06 -12.47 -7.62
N ASN A 120 -25.74 -11.43 -6.86
CA ASN A 120 -26.50 -10.19 -6.90
C ASN A 120 -26.38 -9.64 -8.32
N THR A 121 -27.44 -9.80 -9.12
CA THR A 121 -27.60 -9.07 -10.37
C THR A 121 -27.66 -7.59 -10.02
N THR A 122 -26.55 -6.89 -10.18
CA THR A 122 -26.53 -5.44 -10.05
C THR A 122 -27.01 -4.86 -11.37
N ASN A 123 -27.94 -3.90 -11.33
CA ASN A 123 -28.28 -3.08 -12.50
C ASN A 123 -27.22 -1.99 -12.77
N ARG A 124 -26.07 -2.05 -12.10
CA ARG A 124 -24.99 -1.10 -12.33
C ARG A 124 -24.40 -1.41 -13.70
N PRO A 125 -24.34 -0.43 -14.62
CA PRO A 125 -23.69 -0.63 -15.90
C PRO A 125 -22.22 -1.04 -15.69
N PRO A 126 -21.65 -1.84 -16.62
CA PRO A 126 -20.24 -2.19 -16.58
C PRO A 126 -19.37 -0.92 -16.55
N MET A 127 -18.23 -1.03 -15.87
CA MET A 127 -17.26 0.06 -15.81
C MET A 127 -16.74 0.34 -17.22
N PRO A 128 -16.73 1.60 -17.69
CA PRO A 128 -16.06 1.95 -18.93
C PRO A 128 -14.58 1.58 -18.85
N ASP A 129 -14.02 1.01 -19.94
CA ASP A 129 -12.63 0.55 -19.99
C ASP A 129 -11.60 1.68 -19.80
N ASP A 130 -12.03 2.94 -19.90
CA ASP A 130 -11.21 4.15 -19.81
C ASP A 130 -11.31 4.88 -18.46
N GLU A 131 -12.01 4.30 -17.46
CA GLU A 131 -12.26 4.97 -16.18
C GLU A 131 -11.85 4.13 -14.97
N THR A 132 -11.07 4.71 -14.06
CA THR A 132 -10.70 4.08 -12.80
C THR A 132 -11.83 4.14 -11.76
N VAL A 133 -11.83 3.20 -10.81
CA VAL A 133 -12.77 3.19 -9.66
C VAL A 133 -12.74 4.51 -8.87
N VAL A 134 -11.57 5.15 -8.81
CA VAL A 134 -11.38 6.44 -8.14
C VAL A 134 -12.10 7.55 -8.91
N GLU A 135 -11.94 7.60 -10.23
CA GLU A 135 -12.59 8.58 -11.10
C GLU A 135 -14.12 8.46 -11.05
N GLN A 136 -14.65 7.23 -11.02
CA GLN A 136 -16.09 7.00 -10.86
C GLN A 136 -16.62 7.50 -9.51
N ARG A 137 -15.93 7.19 -8.41
CA ARG A 137 -16.32 7.67 -7.07
C ARG A 137 -16.20 9.18 -6.96
N MET A 138 -15.17 9.77 -7.56
CA MET A 138 -14.98 11.21 -7.61
C MET A 138 -16.15 11.85 -8.37
N ARG A 139 -16.56 11.28 -9.51
CA ARG A 139 -17.70 11.74 -10.32
C ARG A 139 -19.04 11.59 -9.59
N GLU A 140 -19.27 10.45 -8.92
CA GLU A 140 -20.48 10.23 -8.09
C GLU A 140 -20.53 11.19 -6.90
N LEU A 141 -19.40 11.39 -6.21
CA LEU A 141 -19.28 12.36 -5.13
C LEU A 141 -19.59 13.76 -5.64
N ILE A 142 -18.91 14.20 -6.70
CA ILE A 142 -19.13 15.49 -7.36
C ILE A 142 -20.60 15.67 -7.77
N ARG A 143 -21.24 14.66 -8.36
CA ARG A 143 -22.66 14.70 -8.75
C ARG A 143 -23.58 14.92 -7.55
N ASN A 144 -23.24 14.32 -6.40
CA ASN A 144 -24.06 14.37 -5.19
C ASN A 144 -23.75 15.59 -4.31
N THR A 145 -22.55 16.16 -4.41
CA THR A 145 -22.09 17.24 -3.51
C THR A 145 -22.03 18.61 -4.18
N CYS A 146 -21.80 18.72 -5.49
CA CYS A 146 -21.77 20.01 -6.18
C CYS A 146 -23.20 20.53 -6.41
N ARG A 147 -23.47 21.74 -5.94
CA ARG A 147 -24.75 22.42 -6.15
C ARG A 147 -24.72 23.26 -7.43
N PRO A 148 -25.88 23.50 -8.08
CA PRO A 148 -25.95 24.42 -9.21
C PRO A 148 -25.36 25.78 -8.85
N GLY A 149 -24.38 26.24 -9.65
CA GLY A 149 -23.70 27.54 -9.44
C GLY A 149 -22.37 27.47 -8.66
N GLU A 150 -22.00 26.32 -8.10
CA GLU A 150 -20.67 26.14 -7.51
C GLU A 150 -19.61 25.81 -8.58
N TYR A 151 -18.38 26.25 -8.36
CA TYR A 151 -17.27 25.91 -9.24
C TYR A 151 -16.98 24.40 -9.15
N CYS A 152 -17.19 23.69 -10.27
CA CYS A 152 -16.80 22.30 -10.42
C CYS A 152 -15.73 22.18 -11.52
N PRO A 153 -14.56 21.59 -11.25
CA PRO A 153 -13.52 21.40 -12.26
C PRO A 153 -13.89 20.35 -13.33
N TYR A 154 -15.05 19.70 -13.22
CA TYR A 154 -15.55 18.69 -14.14
C TYR A 154 -16.90 19.12 -14.75
N LYS A 155 -17.18 18.69 -15.99
CA LYS A 155 -18.50 18.90 -16.61
C LYS A 155 -19.53 18.01 -15.93
N VAL A 156 -20.42 18.61 -15.14
CA VAL A 156 -21.55 17.93 -14.51
C VAL A 156 -22.83 18.31 -15.23
N THR A 157 -23.56 17.33 -15.75
CA THR A 157 -24.94 17.53 -16.22
C THR A 157 -25.88 17.18 -15.07
N HIS A 158 -26.54 18.18 -14.51
CA HIS A 158 -27.66 17.95 -13.59
C HIS A 158 -28.86 17.50 -14.43
N ASN A 159 -29.48 16.38 -14.07
CA ASN A 159 -30.81 16.09 -14.60
C ASN A 159 -31.75 17.20 -14.10
N PRO A 160 -32.66 17.71 -14.94
CA PRO A 160 -33.71 18.59 -14.44
C PRO A 160 -34.44 17.84 -13.32
N ASP A 161 -34.62 18.52 -12.17
CA ASP A 161 -35.35 17.96 -11.03
C ASP A 161 -36.74 17.44 -11.47
N PRO A 162 -37.24 16.34 -10.87
CA PRO A 162 -38.56 15.81 -11.15
C PRO A 162 -39.70 16.77 -10.79
#